data_AF-A0A939M742-F1
#
_entry.id   AF-A0A939M742-F1
#
_cell.length_a   1.000
_cell.length_b   1.000
_cell.length_c   1.000
_cell.angle_alpha   90.00
_cell.angle_beta   90.00
_cell.angle_gamma   90.00
#
_symmetry.space_group_name_H-M   'P 1'
#
loop_
_entity.id
_entity.type
_entity.pdbx_description
1 polymer ?
#
loop_
_entity_poly.entity_id
_entity_poly.type
_entity_poly.pdbx_seq_one_letter_code
_entity_poly.pdbx_strand_id
1 'polypeptide(L)' 'MRTYYFDMKDGVPVRDKSGLEFVSDGAAIAHSKSLADKVRRENPKGHAELRIVVLDESGREVHREQIYPKEA' A
#
# COMPACT_ATOMS: atom_id res chain seq x y z
N MET A 1 10.98 -10.96 -12.44
CA MET A 1 10.49 -9.92 -11.52
C MET A 1 9.17 -9.44 -12.08
N ARG A 2 8.24 -9.00 -11.22
CA ARG A 2 6.94 -8.46 -11.62
C ARG A 2 6.81 -7.06 -11.05
N THR A 3 6.17 -6.19 -11.81
CA THR A 3 5.91 -4.82 -11.36
C THR A 3 4.66 -4.83 -10.50
N TYR A 4 4.75 -4.23 -9.32
CA TYR A 4 3.62 -4.02 -8.43
C TYR A 4 3.41 -2.53 -8.21
N TYR A 5 2.15 -2.13 -8.11
CA TYR A 5 1.76 -0.76 -7.84
C TYR A 5 1.17 -0.67 -6.43
N PHE A 6 1.50 0.40 -5.73
CA PHE A 6 1.07 0.63 -4.34
C PHE A 6 0.23 1.90 -4.32
N ASP A 7 -1.09 1.70 -4.36
CA ASP A 7 -2.06 2.80 -4.37
C ASP A 7 -2.45 3.14 -2.92
N MET A 8 -2.02 4.29 -2.45
CA MET A 8 -2.46 4.82 -1.16
C MET A 8 -3.82 5.50 -1.35
N LYS A 9 -4.90 4.82 -1.00
CA LYS A 9 -6.23 5.44 -1.02
C LYS A 9 -6.44 6.21 0.27
N ASP A 10 -6.19 7.52 0.20
CA ASP A 10 -6.54 8.52 1.21
C ASP A 10 -7.88 9.23 0.88
N GLY A 11 -8.60 8.78 -0.15
CA GLY A 11 -9.77 9.48 -0.70
C GLY A 11 -9.43 10.47 -1.82
N VAL A 12 -8.15 10.86 -1.94
CA VAL A 12 -7.59 11.52 -3.13
C VAL A 12 -6.80 10.49 -3.94
N PRO A 13 -7.08 10.29 -5.24
CA PRO A 13 -6.37 9.31 -6.06
C PRO A 13 -4.96 9.81 -6.41
N VAL A 14 -4.05 9.76 -5.44
CA VAL A 14 -2.61 9.93 -5.71
C VAL A 14 -2.08 8.55 -6.10
N ARG A 15 -2.18 8.24 -7.39
CA ARG A 15 -1.46 7.11 -7.97
C ARG A 15 0.02 7.45 -7.93
N ASP A 16 0.74 6.83 -7.00
CA ASP A 16 2.19 6.75 -7.09
C ASP A 16 2.50 5.88 -8.32
N LYS A 17 2.77 6.54 -9.46
CA LYS A 17 3.00 5.88 -10.74
C LYS A 17 4.34 5.14 -10.80
N SER A 18 5.13 5.19 -9.73
CA SER A 18 6.38 4.46 -9.58
C SER A 18 6.07 3.02 -9.19
N GLY A 19 5.68 2.20 -10.18
CA GLY A 19 5.61 0.76 -10.00
C GLY A 19 6.96 0.22 -9.51
N LEU A 20 6.94 -0.65 -8.51
CA LEU A 20 8.13 -1.25 -7.91
C LEU A 20 8.22 -2.72 -8.32
N GLU A 21 9.42 -3.17 -8.67
CA GLU A 21 9.65 -4.55 -9.06
C GLU A 21 9.87 -5.44 -7.84
N PHE A 22 9.08 -6.51 -7.73
CA PHE A 22 9.24 -7.53 -6.71
C PHE A 22 9.42 -8.92 -7.33
N VAL A 23 10.02 -9.82 -6.55
CA VAL A 23 10.25 -11.21 -6.96
C VAL A 23 8.98 -12.05 -6.90
N SER A 24 8.04 -11.71 -6.01
CA SER A 24 6.79 -12.44 -5.76
C SER A 24 5.75 -11.56 -5.07
N ASP A 25 4.49 -12.00 -5.09
CA ASP A 25 3.37 -11.34 -4.39
C ASP A 25 3.69 -11.16 -2.89
N GLY A 26 4.26 -12.18 -2.24
CA GLY A 26 4.65 -12.12 -0.83
C GLY A 26 5.69 -11.03 -0.52
N ALA A 27 6.60 -10.75 -1.45
CA ALA A 27 7.59 -9.68 -1.28
C ALA A 27 6.94 -8.29 -1.41
N ALA A 28 6.00 -8.13 -2.35
CA ALA A 28 5.21 -6.91 -2.47
C ALA A 28 4.34 -6.67 -1.23
N ILE A 29 3.72 -7.72 -0.67
CA ILE A 29 2.93 -7.65 0.57
C ILE A 29 3.80 -7.27 1.77
N ALA A 30 5.00 -7.84 1.89
CA ALA A 30 5.93 -7.47 2.96
C ALA A 30 6.32 -5.98 2.85
N HIS A 31 6.52 -5.48 1.62
CA HIS A 31 6.79 -4.08 1.39
C HIS A 31 5.61 -3.17 1.74
N SER A 32 4.37 -3.55 1.40
CA SER A 32 3.19 -2.75 1.77
C SER A 32 3.04 -2.59 3.28
N LYS A 33 3.37 -3.63 4.07
CA LYS A 33 3.39 -3.56 5.54
C LYS A 33 4.44 -2.59 6.07
N SER A 34 5.65 -2.65 5.51
CA SER A 34 6.72 -1.71 5.87
C SER A 34 6.35 -0.27 5.53
N LEU A 35 5.71 -0.07 4.37
CA LEU A 35 5.21 1.24 3.92
C LEU A 35 4.10 1.75 4.84
N ALA A 36 3.16 0.90 5.26
CA ALA A 36 2.14 1.25 6.25
C ALA A 36 2.77 1.68 7.58
N ASP A 37 3.75 0.93 8.10
CA ASP A 37 4.42 1.29 9.35
C ASP A 37 5.18 2.62 9.22
N LYS A 38 5.84 2.86 8.09
CA LYS A 38 6.52 4.12 7.80
C LYS A 38 5.56 5.30 7.77
N VAL A 39 4.46 5.19 7.01
CA VAL A 39 3.43 6.24 6.94
C VAL A 39 2.84 6.52 8.32
N ARG A 40 2.57 5.47 9.11
CA ARG A 40 2.09 5.59 10.49
C ARG A 40 3.08 6.32 11.40
N ARG A 41 4.40 6.09 11.22
CA ARG A 41 5.44 6.81 11.98
C ARG A 41 5.58 8.26 11.55
N GLU A 42 5.49 8.53 10.25
CA GLU A 42 5.61 9.90 9.71
C GLU A 42 4.36 10.74 10.00
N ASN A 43 3.17 10.13 9.99
CA ASN A 43 1.91 10.79 10.31
C ASN A 43 1.06 9.97 11.30
N PRO A 44 1.38 9.97 12.59
CA PRO A 44 0.64 9.18 13.58
C PRO A 44 -0.83 9.59 13.77
N LYS A 45 -1.23 10.77 13.27
CA LYS A 45 -2.62 11.27 13.27
C LYS A 45 -3.32 11.09 11.92
N GLY A 46 -2.85 10.17 11.08
CA GLY A 46 -3.51 9.86 9.81
C GLY A 46 -4.93 9.31 9.99
N HIS A 47 -5.63 9.14 8.88
CA HIS A 47 -7.04 8.75 8.86
C HIS A 47 -7.22 7.23 8.79
N ALA A 48 -8.24 6.70 9.48
CA ALA A 48 -8.59 5.27 9.45
C ALA A 48 -8.95 4.74 8.05
N GLU A 49 -9.23 5.63 7.09
CA GLU A 49 -9.54 5.29 5.71
C GLU A 49 -8.29 5.06 4.84
N LEU A 50 -7.11 5.50 5.31
CA LEU A 50 -5.83 5.27 4.64
C LEU A 50 -5.50 3.79 4.57
N ARG A 51 -5.36 3.31 3.34
CA ARG A 51 -5.01 1.93 3.00
C ARG A 51 -4.05 1.90 1.84
N ILE A 52 -3.20 0.90 1.84
CA ILE A 52 -2.29 0.60 0.74
C ILE A 52 -2.89 -0.57 -0.03
N VAL A 53 -3.24 -0.34 -1.28
CA VAL A 53 -3.68 -1.38 -2.20
C VAL A 53 -2.50 -1.79 -3.06
N VAL A 54 -2.16 -3.07 -3.00
CA VAL A 54 -1.11 -3.67 -3.83
C VAL A 54 -1.78 -4.24 -5.07
N LEU A 55 -1.37 -3.73 -6.24
CA LEU A 55 -1.83 -4.20 -7.54
C LEU A 55 -0.66 -4.87 -8.26
N ASP A 56 -0.91 -5.95 -9.01
CA ASP A 56 0.09 -6.52 -9.92
C ASP A 56 0.18 -5.71 -11.24
N GLU A 57 1.07 -6.12 -12.13
CA GLU A 57 1.28 -5.54 -13.46
C GLU A 57 0.00 -5.53 -14.33
N SER A 58 -0.89 -6.49 -14.12
CA SER A 58 -2.21 -6.59 -14.77
C SER A 58 -3.25 -5.65 -14.14
N GLY A 59 -2.92 -4.97 -13.04
CA GLY A 59 -3.82 -4.14 -12.27
C GLY A 59 -4.74 -4.92 -11.32
N ARG A 60 -4.49 -6.21 -11.07
CA ARG A 60 -5.27 -7.02 -10.12
C ARG A 60 -4.85 -6.69 -8.70
N GLU A 61 -5.82 -6.45 -7.82
CA GLU A 61 -5.57 -6.35 -6.38
C GLU A 61 -5.07 -7.69 -5.84
N VAL A 62 -3.79 -7.71 -5.47
CA VAL A 62 -3.14 -8.86 -4.83
C VAL A 62 -3.23 -8.77 -3.32
N HIS A 63 -3.26 -7.56 -2.77
CA HIS A 63 -3.37 -7.35 -1.33
C HIS A 63 -3.88 -5.96 -0.97
N ARG A 64 -4.47 -5.85 0.23
CA ARG A 64 -4.90 -4.58 0.83
C ARG A 64 -4.41 -4.53 2.27
N GLU A 65 -3.55 -3.56 2.56
CA GLU A 65 -3.01 -3.29 3.89
C GLU A 65 -3.66 -2.05 4.50
N GLN A 66 -4.10 -2.15 5.74
CA GLN A 66 -4.70 -1.03 6.46
C GLN A 66 -3.61 -0.31 7.26
N ILE A 67 -3.46 1.02 7.08
CA ILE A 67 -2.35 1.75 7.71
C ILE A 67 -2.63 2.02 9.19
N TYR A 68 -3.85 2.47 9.48
CA TYR A 68 -4.30 2.78 10.83
C TYR A 68 -5.34 1.75 11.28
N PRO A 69 -5.30 1.32 12.55
CA PRO A 69 -6.40 0.57 13.13
C PRO A 69 -7.67 1.42 13.03
N LYS A 70 -8.80 0.79 12.70
CA LYS A 70 -10.10 1.44 12.91
C LYS A 70 -10.22 1.70 14.40
N GLU A 71 -10.35 2.96 14.80
CA GLU A 71 -10.85 3.28 16.15
C GLU A 71 -12.20 2.55 16.30
N ALA A 72 -12.29 1.74 17.35
CA ALA A 72 -13.43 0.89 17.67
C ALA A 72 -14.49 1.66 18.44
#